data_AF-A0A149VI02-F1
#
_entry.id   AF-A0A149VI02-F1
#
_cell.length_a   1.000
_cell.length_b   1.000
_cell.length_c   1.000
_cell.angle_alpha   90.00
_cell.angle_beta   90.00
_cell.angle_gamma   90.00
#
_symmetry.space_group_name_H-M   'P 1'
#
loop_
_entity.id
_entity.type
_entity.pdbx_description
1 polymer ?
#
loop_
_entity_poly.entity_id
_entity_poly.type
_entity_poly.pdbx_seq_one_letter_code
_entity_poly.pdbx_strand_id
1 'polypeptide(L)' 'SMPKSRVRLAAGREDMSDETQTLCFLAGANSIFYGERLLTTPNPQASRDRKLLDKLGMHTTGISV' A
#
# COMPACT_ATOMS: atom_id res chain seq x y z
N SER A 1 16.13 -15.93 -3.34
CA SER A 1 14.79 -15.32 -3.28
C SER A 1 14.36 -15.19 -1.83
N MET A 2 13.56 -14.19 -1.48
CA MET A 2 13.08 -13.94 -0.11
C MET A 2 11.56 -14.20 0.00
N PRO A 3 11.08 -15.45 -0.16
CA PRO A 3 9.66 -15.75 -0.36
C PRO A 3 8.78 -15.50 0.87
N LYS A 4 9.35 -15.51 2.08
CA LYS A 4 8.63 -15.26 3.34
C LYS A 4 8.66 -13.79 3.77
N SER A 5 9.42 -12.96 3.08
CA SER A 5 9.61 -11.56 3.50
C SER A 5 8.41 -10.71 3.16
N ARG A 6 8.18 -9.67 3.97
CA ARG A 6 7.27 -8.59 3.61
C ARG A 6 8.01 -7.53 2.82
N VAL A 7 7.59 -7.31 1.58
CA VAL A 7 8.13 -6.26 0.71
C VAL A 7 7.19 -5.07 0.83
N ARG A 8 7.69 -3.97 1.41
CA ARG A 8 6.92 -2.76 1.63
C ARG A 8 7.11 -1.76 0.50
N LEU A 9 6.03 -1.41 -0.18
CA LEU A 9 5.98 -0.25 -1.06
C LEU A 9 5.83 1.00 -0.18
N ALA A 10 6.93 1.72 0.03
CA ALA A 10 7.05 2.77 1.04
C ALA A 10 6.86 4.18 0.46
N ALA A 11 7.90 4.74 -0.18
CA ALA A 11 7.94 6.12 -0.66
C ALA A 11 7.57 6.24 -2.15
N GLY A 12 7.14 7.43 -2.58
CA GLY A 12 6.84 7.75 -3.98
C GLY A 12 5.50 7.24 -4.50
N ARG A 13 4.69 6.61 -3.65
CA ARG A 13 3.36 6.10 -4.02
C ARG A 13 2.39 7.21 -4.41
N GLU A 14 2.61 8.44 -3.94
CA GLU A 14 1.84 9.64 -4.32
C GLU A 14 1.93 9.95 -5.81
N ASP A 15 3.13 9.78 -6.37
CA ASP A 15 3.41 10.02 -7.78
C ASP A 15 3.09 8.81 -8.67
N MET A 16 2.82 7.64 -8.08
CA MET A 16 2.47 6.43 -8.82
C MET A 16 1.01 6.44 -9.28
N SER A 17 0.78 5.95 -10.50
CA SER A 17 -0.57 5.65 -10.99
C SER A 17 -1.16 4.42 -10.28
N ASP A 18 -2.47 4.25 -10.35
CA ASP A 18 -3.15 3.07 -9.78
C ASP A 18 -2.65 1.77 -10.45
N GLU A 19 -2.38 1.81 -11.75
CA GLU A 19 -1.83 0.70 -12.54
C GLU A 19 -0.41 0.34 -12.10
N THR A 20 0.41 1.36 -11.81
CA THR A 20 1.79 1.16 -11.35
C THR A 20 1.80 0.48 -9.98
N GLN A 21 0.96 0.95 -9.05
CA GLN A 21 0.84 0.32 -7.74
C GLN A 21 0.29 -1.11 -7.84
N THR A 22 -0.69 -1.33 -8.74
CA THR A 22 -1.22 -2.68 -9.03
C THR A 22 -0.11 -3.61 -9.50
N LEU A 23 0.73 -3.15 -10.42
CA LEU A 23 1.86 -3.93 -10.92
C LEU A 23 2.88 -4.24 -9.80
N CYS A 24 3.14 -3.30 -8.89
CA CYS A 24 4.00 -3.55 -7.74
C CYS A 24 3.43 -4.65 -6.82
N PHE A 25 2.12 -4.65 -6.56
CA PHE A 25 1.48 -5.71 -5.79
C PHE A 25 1.56 -7.06 -6.50
N LEU A 26 1.33 -7.10 -7.82
CA LEU A 26 1.50 -8.30 -8.64
C LEU A 26 2.94 -8.82 -8.62
N ALA A 27 3.93 -7.92 -8.61
CA ALA A 27 5.35 -8.25 -8.56
C ALA A 27 5.82 -8.76 -7.19
N GLY A 28 4.97 -8.72 -6.15
CA GLY A 28 5.25 -9.29 -4.83
C GLY A 28 5.33 -8.28 -3.68
N ALA A 29 5.03 -7.00 -3.90
CA ALA A 29 4.82 -6.07 -2.80
C ALA A 29 3.57 -6.51 -1.99
N ASN A 30 3.68 -6.56 -0.67
CA ASN A 30 2.62 -7.06 0.22
C ASN A 30 2.52 -6.27 1.55
N SER A 31 3.03 -5.04 1.55
CA SER A 31 2.92 -4.08 2.65
C SER A 31 2.94 -2.66 2.13
N ILE A 32 2.15 -1.79 2.73
CA ILE A 32 2.18 -0.33 2.53
C ILE A 32 2.08 0.38 3.88
N PHE A 33 2.38 1.68 3.91
CA PHE A 33 1.96 2.54 5.01
C PHE A 33 0.50 2.95 4.81
N TYR A 34 -0.34 2.69 5.80
CA TYR A 34 -1.78 2.97 5.75
C TYR A 34 -2.21 3.64 7.06
N GLY A 35 -2.99 4.71 6.96
CA GLY A 35 -3.40 5.56 8.09
C GLY A 35 -3.37 7.04 7.71
N GLU A 36 -3.84 7.92 8.59
CA GLU A 36 -3.99 9.37 8.32
C GLU A 36 -2.67 10.14 8.28
N ARG A 37 -1.60 9.59 8.87
CA ARG A 37 -0.29 10.22 8.97
C ARG A 37 0.82 9.21 8.76
N LEU A 38 1.93 9.69 8.21
CA LEU A 38 3.24 9.03 8.21
C LEU A 38 3.98 9.39 9.51
N LEU A 39 5.31 9.40 9.49
CA LEU A 39 6.13 9.71 10.67
C LEU A 39 5.94 11.16 11.15
N THR A 40 5.85 12.13 10.24
CA THR A 40 5.74 13.56 10.57
C THR A 40 4.75 14.32 9.68
N THR A 41 4.29 13.72 8.58
CA THR A 41 3.42 14.34 7.58
C THR A 41 2.05 13.65 7.51
N PRO A 42 0.98 14.37 7.12
CA PRO A 42 -0.27 13.73 6.73
C PRO A 42 -0.04 12.72 5.59
N ASN A 43 -0.79 11.63 5.59
CA ASN A 43 -0.80 10.66 4.50
C ASN A 43 -2.05 10.89 3.63
N PRO A 44 -1.95 11.65 2.52
CA PRO A 44 -3.09 11.93 1.66
C PRO A 44 -3.60 10.67 0.92
N GLN A 45 -2.87 9.55 1.00
CA GLN A 45 -3.13 8.38 0.19
C GLN A 45 -4.12 7.40 0.81
N ALA A 46 -4.42 7.47 2.10
CA ALA A 46 -5.21 6.42 2.78
C ALA A 46 -6.56 6.14 2.09
N SER A 47 -7.28 7.17 1.65
CA SER A 47 -8.54 7.01 0.91
C SER A 47 -8.35 6.41 -0.48
N ARG A 48 -7.30 6.82 -1.20
CA ARG A 48 -6.95 6.30 -2.53
C ARG A 48 -6.53 4.83 -2.43
N ASP A 49 -5.71 4.51 -1.44
CA ASP A 49 -5.23 3.17 -1.13
C ASP A 49 -6.38 2.22 -0.85
N ARG A 50 -7.35 2.65 -0.02
CA ARG A 50 -8.53 1.86 0.27
C ARG A 50 -9.32 1.54 -1.00
N LYS A 51 -9.58 2.54 -1.84
CA LYS A 51 -10.29 2.34 -3.12
C LYS A 51 -9.54 1.39 -4.06
N LEU A 52 -8.21 1.50 -4.12
CA LEU A 52 -7.39 0.63 -4.96
C LEU A 52 -7.43 -0.81 -4.45
N LEU A 53 -7.21 -1.02 -3.15
CA LEU A 53 -7.25 -2.36 -2.56
C LEU A 53 -8.63 -3.01 -2.71
N ASP A 54 -9.72 -2.24 -2.53
CA ASP A 54 -11.09 -2.70 -2.77
C ASP A 54 -11.31 -3.14 -4.23
N LYS A 55 -10.83 -2.35 -5.22
CA LYS A 55 -10.87 -2.73 -6.64
C LYS A 55 -10.10 -4.01 -6.95
N LEU A 56 -8.98 -4.22 -6.26
CA LEU A 56 -8.12 -5.40 -6.44
C LEU A 56 -8.59 -6.62 -5.61
N GLY A 57 -9.63 -6.47 -4.78
CA GLY A 57 -10.08 -7.52 -3.88
C GLY A 57 -9.06 -7.88 -2.79
N MET A 58 -8.19 -6.94 -2.41
CA MET A 58 -7.13 -7.16 -1.42
C MET A 58 -7.59 -6.75 -0.03
N HIS A 59 -7.24 -7.55 0.97
CA HIS A 59 -7.59 -7.30 2.37
C HIS A 59 -6.37 -6.84 3.17
N THR A 60 -6.56 -5.81 3.99
CA THR A 60 -5.53 -5.38 4.94
C THR A 60 -5.60 -6.25 6.21
N THR A 61 -4.46 -6.74 6.65
CA THR A 61 -4.30 -7.48 7.92
C THR A 61 -3.93 -6.56 9.09
N GLY A 62 -4.27 -5.27 9.00
CA GLY A 62 -3.98 -4.29 10.04
C GLY A 62 -4.87 -4.48 11.26
N ILE A 63 -4.29 -4.49 12.45
CA ILE A 63 -5.00 -4.57 13.74
C ILE A 63 -5.97 -3.38 13.79
N SER A 64 -7.28 -3.66 13.88
CA SER A 64 -8.25 -2.72 14.42
C SER A 64 -7.90 -2.54 15.90
N VAL A 65 -7.22 -1.45 16.23
CA VAL A 65 -7.16 -0.93 17.61
C VAL A 65 -8.35 -0.03 17.86
#